data_AF-A0AAD1YLG7-F1
#
_entry.id   AF-A0AAD1YLG7-F1
#
_cell.length_a   1.000
_cell.length_b   1.000
_cell.length_c   1.000
_cell.angle_alpha   90.00
_cell.angle_beta   90.00
_cell.angle_gamma   90.00
#
_symmetry.space_group_name_H-M   'P 1'
#
loop_
_entity.id
_entity.type
_entity.pdbx_description
1 polymer ?
#
loop_
_entity_poly.entity_id
_entity_poly.type
_entity_poly.pdbx_seq_one_letter_code
_entity_poly.pdbx_strand_id
1 'polypeptide(L)'
;MSEILFLCGSNEKAVITSLNVLDGDIEGSVECPADEVIAKALEDLSIDSGSDLQKVLRVHTYTSRSSAFQKLQAMLPAFRSRMGALLFLISALLSRGLENVQADRDDPSQPLVTAPFGHASQEIVNLLLSGNAAANVFDGKMDLGGGMFVNGISTPVEVGFLTLLESLNFCKVGQYLKCPRWPIWVVGSESHYTVLFALDTKVQDENELESRESQIRRAFDAQDQSGGGGFISVEGFHQVLKETNINLPSEKLEHLCGTGFIVWSEFWQVLLDLDKSLGGVKDSTGLMGKKVFDLYHFNGIAKSIVNGSQALSGTENPIQRPRLTKLRVSVPPRWTPEEFMADASGPSGEKQNSVEVSKPEPPQHAPLVDCIRTRWNRAVCNWEGDAPSIV
;
A
#
# COMPACT_ATOMS: atom_id res chain seq x y z
N MET A 1 -6.92 15.26 -4.88
CA MET A 1 -8.14 15.81 -4.23
C MET A 1 -9.38 15.64 -5.08
N SER A 2 -9.48 16.26 -6.27
CA SER A 2 -10.71 16.17 -7.10
C SER A 2 -11.11 14.73 -7.43
N GLU A 3 -10.16 13.90 -7.87
CA GLU A 3 -10.44 12.49 -8.20
C GLU A 3 -10.95 11.71 -7.00
N ILE A 4 -10.34 11.87 -5.82
CA ILE A 4 -10.77 11.23 -4.57
C ILE A 4 -12.20 11.64 -4.20
N LEU A 5 -12.55 12.93 -4.30
CA LEU A 5 -13.91 13.38 -3.95
C LEU A 5 -14.96 12.83 -4.91
N PHE A 6 -14.66 12.77 -6.21
CA PHE A 6 -15.53 12.11 -7.18
C PHE A 6 -15.61 10.60 -6.93
N LEU A 7 -14.49 9.95 -6.60
CA LEU A 7 -14.47 8.53 -6.26
C LEU A 7 -15.39 8.23 -5.07
N CYS A 8 -15.33 9.05 -4.01
CA CYS A 8 -16.25 8.98 -2.86
C CYS A 8 -17.72 9.12 -3.29
N GLY A 9 -18.02 10.07 -4.18
CA GLY A 9 -19.37 10.29 -4.72
C GLY A 9 -19.73 9.40 -5.91
N SER A 10 -19.20 8.18 -5.98
CA SER A 10 -19.51 7.17 -7.01
C SER A 10 -19.27 7.66 -8.45
N ASN A 11 -18.31 8.57 -8.63
CA ASN A 11 -17.99 9.29 -9.86
C ASN A 11 -19.09 10.19 -10.42
N GLU A 12 -20.18 10.42 -9.69
CA GLU A 12 -21.32 11.26 -10.10
C GLU A 12 -21.26 12.67 -9.54
N LYS A 13 -20.72 12.81 -8.32
CA LYS A 13 -20.65 14.10 -7.61
C LYS A 13 -19.41 14.20 -6.73
N ALA A 14 -19.04 15.43 -6.41
CA ALA A 14 -18.08 15.77 -5.37
C ALA A 14 -18.66 16.90 -4.51
N VAL A 15 -18.48 16.80 -3.21
CA VAL A 15 -18.81 17.83 -2.24
C VAL A 15 -17.52 18.46 -1.75
N ILE A 16 -17.45 19.79 -1.80
CA ILE A 16 -16.30 20.57 -1.32
C ILE A 16 -16.80 21.47 -0.19
N THR A 17 -16.16 21.35 0.97
CA THR A 17 -16.45 22.19 2.13
C THR A 17 -15.44 23.30 2.31
N SER A 18 -15.94 24.48 2.65
CA SER A 18 -15.19 25.71 2.93
C SER A 18 -15.60 26.29 4.28
N LEU A 19 -14.91 27.34 4.72
CA LEU A 19 -15.28 28.13 5.89
C LEU A 19 -15.74 29.51 5.43
N ASN A 20 -16.75 30.09 6.08
CA ASN A 20 -17.27 31.44 5.78
C ASN A 20 -16.19 32.50 5.69
N VAL A 21 -15.24 32.43 6.62
CA VAL A 21 -14.15 33.39 6.77
C VAL A 21 -13.20 33.34 5.56
N LEU A 22 -13.26 32.26 4.77
CA LEU A 22 -12.38 31.99 3.63
C LEU A 22 -13.11 32.05 2.27
N ASP A 23 -14.43 32.27 2.23
CA ASP A 23 -15.24 32.38 1.00
C ASP A 23 -15.44 33.82 0.53
N GLY A 24 -14.93 34.82 1.27
CA GLY A 24 -14.78 36.19 0.74
C GLY A 24 -13.69 36.23 -0.33
N ASP A 25 -13.85 37.06 -1.36
CA ASP A 25 -12.80 37.29 -2.35
C ASP A 25 -11.50 37.62 -1.61
N ILE A 26 -10.56 36.68 -1.62
CA ILE A 26 -9.19 36.92 -1.17
C ILE A 26 -8.55 37.79 -2.25
N GLU A 27 -9.01 39.05 -2.37
CA GLU A 27 -8.30 40.12 -3.03
C GLU A 27 -7.08 40.43 -2.15
N GLY A 28 -6.06 39.56 -2.27
CA GLY A 28 -4.75 39.84 -1.73
C GLY A 28 -4.23 41.10 -2.42
N SER A 29 -3.96 42.14 -1.63
CA SER A 29 -2.96 43.13 -2.04
C SER A 29 -1.68 42.38 -2.42
N VAL A 30 -0.99 42.85 -3.46
CA VAL A 30 0.16 42.20 -4.13
C VAL A 30 1.33 41.86 -3.18
N GLU A 31 1.27 42.29 -1.92
CA GLU A 31 2.36 42.22 -0.95
C GLU A 31 2.26 41.07 0.08
N CYS A 32 1.12 40.36 0.25
CA CYS A 32 1.00 39.25 1.21
C CYS A 32 0.67 37.89 0.56
N PRO A 33 1.42 36.80 0.86
CA PRO A 33 1.07 35.45 0.43
C PRO A 33 -0.32 35.04 0.93
N ALA A 34 -1.13 34.43 0.07
CA ALA A 34 -2.49 33.97 0.42
C ALA A 34 -2.52 33.04 1.65
N ASP A 35 -1.45 32.25 1.85
CA ASP A 35 -1.33 31.35 3.00
C ASP A 35 -1.22 32.12 4.33
N GLU A 36 -0.57 33.29 4.36
CA GLU A 36 -0.47 34.14 5.56
C GLU A 36 -1.80 34.82 5.90
N VAL A 37 -2.53 35.27 4.88
CA VAL A 37 -3.87 35.86 5.05
C VAL A 37 -4.83 34.84 5.65
N ILE A 38 -4.79 33.59 5.18
CA ILE A 38 -5.62 32.51 5.71
C ILE A 38 -5.17 32.11 7.12
N ALA A 39 -3.86 32.05 7.39
CA ALA A 39 -3.37 31.76 8.73
C ALA A 39 -3.93 32.78 9.74
N LYS A 40 -3.85 34.08 9.42
CA LYS A 40 -4.39 35.16 10.24
C LYS A 40 -5.91 35.09 10.39
N ALA A 41 -6.64 34.85 9.31
CA ALA A 41 -8.09 34.69 9.34
C ALA A 41 -8.54 33.50 10.21
N LEU A 42 -7.69 32.48 10.34
CA LEU A 42 -7.94 31.32 11.18
C LEU A 42 -7.47 31.51 12.63
N GLU A 43 -6.62 32.48 12.97
CA GLU A 43 -6.19 32.73 14.36
C GLU A 43 -7.36 33.07 15.27
N ASP A 44 -8.29 33.88 14.78
CA ASP A 44 -9.48 34.33 15.52
C ASP A 44 -10.61 33.28 15.55
N LEU A 45 -10.45 32.15 14.85
CA LEU A 45 -11.47 31.11 14.76
C LEU A 45 -11.36 30.12 15.94
N SER A 46 -12.27 30.25 16.90
CA SER A 46 -12.49 29.26 17.97
C SER A 46 -13.60 28.29 17.58
N ILE A 47 -13.34 26.98 17.68
CA ILE A 47 -14.32 25.91 17.46
C ILE A 47 -14.28 25.00 18.67
N ASP A 48 -15.21 25.22 19.59
CA ASP A 48 -15.29 24.49 20.86
C ASP A 48 -16.31 23.32 20.80
N SER A 49 -17.18 23.32 19.80
CA SER A 49 -18.19 22.27 19.59
C SER A 49 -18.46 21.99 18.11
N GLY A 50 -19.05 20.83 17.82
CA GLY A 50 -19.54 20.51 16.47
C GLY A 50 -20.61 21.48 15.96
N SER A 51 -21.38 22.09 16.87
CA SER A 51 -22.39 23.09 16.50
C SER A 51 -21.76 24.39 16.00
N ASP A 52 -20.59 24.76 16.52
CA ASP A 52 -19.86 25.95 16.09
C ASP A 52 -19.23 25.72 14.72
N LEU A 53 -18.67 24.52 14.50
CA LEU A 53 -18.18 24.11 13.19
C LEU A 53 -19.29 24.19 12.12
N GLN A 54 -20.50 23.71 12.42
CA GLN A 54 -21.62 23.77 11.47
C GLN A 54 -22.01 25.20 11.08
N LYS A 55 -21.93 26.17 11.99
CA LYS A 55 -22.26 27.58 11.69
C LYS A 55 -21.29 28.18 10.66
N VAL A 56 -20.00 27.82 10.77
CA VAL A 56 -18.92 28.38 9.94
C VAL A 56 -18.66 27.60 8.66
N LEU A 57 -19.07 26.33 8.60
CA LEU A 57 -18.89 25.49 7.42
C LEU A 57 -19.83 25.90 6.27
N ARG A 58 -19.33 25.82 5.04
CA ARG A 58 -20.12 25.91 3.82
C ARG A 58 -19.89 24.68 2.97
N VAL A 59 -20.93 24.26 2.26
CA VAL A 59 -20.97 22.99 1.53
C VAL A 59 -21.40 23.28 0.11
N HIS A 60 -20.55 22.91 -0.85
CA HIS A 60 -20.80 23.11 -2.26
C HIS A 60 -20.74 21.77 -3.00
N THR A 61 -21.78 21.45 -3.75
CA THR A 61 -21.88 20.19 -4.52
C THR A 61 -21.61 20.46 -5.99
N TYR A 62 -20.76 19.61 -6.58
CA TYR A 62 -20.35 19.69 -7.97
C TYR A 62 -20.60 18.36 -8.67
N THR A 63 -21.16 18.40 -9.87
CA THR A 63 -21.32 17.23 -10.76
C THR A 63 -20.31 17.24 -11.91
N SER A 64 -19.68 18.39 -12.18
CA SER A 64 -18.61 18.52 -13.18
C SER A 64 -17.23 18.53 -12.55
N ARG A 65 -16.33 17.68 -13.07
CA ARG A 65 -14.92 17.59 -12.63
C ARG A 65 -14.19 18.92 -12.82
N SER A 66 -14.45 19.62 -13.92
CA SER A 66 -13.78 20.89 -14.23
C SER A 66 -14.12 21.99 -13.22
N SER A 67 -15.40 22.13 -12.85
CA SER A 67 -15.82 23.13 -11.84
C SER A 67 -15.31 22.79 -10.45
N ALA A 68 -15.32 21.50 -10.07
CA ALA A 68 -14.77 21.06 -8.80
C ALA A 68 -13.26 21.33 -8.72
N PHE A 69 -12.53 21.03 -9.79
CA PHE A 69 -11.10 21.29 -9.90
C PHE A 69 -10.78 22.78 -9.74
N GLN A 70 -11.52 23.66 -10.44
CA GLN A 70 -11.35 25.11 -10.31
C GLN A 70 -11.60 25.60 -8.87
N LYS A 71 -12.67 25.12 -8.20
CA LYS A 71 -12.91 25.47 -6.79
C LYS A 71 -11.80 24.96 -5.87
N LEU A 72 -11.37 23.71 -6.04
CA LEU A 72 -10.26 23.14 -5.24
C LEU A 72 -8.95 23.91 -5.45
N GLN A 73 -8.66 24.35 -6.67
CA GLN A 73 -7.48 25.13 -6.98
C GLN A 73 -7.54 26.51 -6.31
N ALA A 74 -8.69 27.18 -6.37
CA ALA A 74 -8.91 28.45 -5.67
C ALA A 74 -8.81 28.30 -4.13
N MET A 75 -9.25 27.15 -3.60
CA MET A 75 -9.23 26.85 -2.17
C MET A 75 -7.93 26.20 -1.68
N LEU A 76 -6.93 26.01 -2.53
CA LEU A 76 -5.71 25.30 -2.16
C LEU A 76 -5.00 25.90 -0.92
N PRO A 77 -4.94 27.24 -0.74
CA PRO A 77 -4.44 27.85 0.49
C PRO A 77 -5.20 27.39 1.76
N ALA A 78 -6.54 27.26 1.68
CA ALA A 78 -7.35 26.78 2.80
C ALA A 78 -7.05 25.30 3.13
N PHE A 79 -6.86 24.46 2.11
CA PHE A 79 -6.49 23.05 2.29
C PHE A 79 -5.04 22.84 2.80
N ARG A 80 -4.17 23.85 2.66
CA ARG A 80 -2.82 23.86 3.24
C ARG A 80 -2.78 24.38 4.67
N SER A 81 -3.87 24.97 5.16
CA SER A 81 -3.98 25.50 6.51
C SER A 81 -4.17 24.41 7.57
N ARG A 82 -4.16 24.81 8.85
CA ARG A 82 -4.48 23.93 10.00
C ARG A 82 -5.85 23.24 9.90
N MET A 83 -6.77 23.76 9.10
CA MET A 83 -8.12 23.18 8.89
C MET A 83 -8.21 22.26 7.68
N GLY A 84 -7.15 22.17 6.87
CA GLY A 84 -7.20 21.51 5.57
C GLY A 84 -7.57 20.04 5.62
N ALA A 85 -6.98 19.27 6.55
CA ALA A 85 -7.30 17.85 6.73
C ALA A 85 -8.77 17.65 7.14
N LEU A 86 -9.28 18.47 8.05
CA LEU A 86 -10.68 18.43 8.50
C LEU A 86 -11.65 18.77 7.36
N LEU A 87 -11.39 19.85 6.63
CA LEU A 87 -12.20 20.26 5.47
C LEU A 87 -12.21 19.16 4.41
N PHE A 88 -11.06 18.58 4.11
CA PHE A 88 -10.96 17.52 3.12
C PHE A 88 -11.69 16.24 3.56
N LEU A 89 -11.58 15.86 4.84
CA LEU A 89 -12.31 14.71 5.38
C LEU A 89 -13.83 14.92 5.30
N ILE A 90 -14.33 16.09 5.74
CA ILE A 90 -15.77 16.38 5.67
C ILE A 90 -16.24 16.39 4.20
N SER A 91 -15.44 16.95 3.29
CA SER A 91 -15.69 16.92 1.84
C SER A 91 -15.85 15.48 1.33
N ALA A 92 -14.96 14.55 1.71
CA ALA A 92 -15.02 13.15 1.31
C ALA A 92 -16.27 12.44 1.90
N LEU A 93 -16.55 12.63 3.20
CA LEU A 93 -17.71 12.05 3.88
C LEU A 93 -19.04 12.51 3.24
N LEU A 94 -19.16 13.81 2.93
CA LEU A 94 -20.36 14.35 2.29
C LEU A 94 -20.47 13.96 0.82
N SER A 95 -19.34 13.77 0.12
CA SER A 95 -19.32 13.26 -1.25
C SER A 95 -19.90 11.85 -1.31
N ARG A 96 -19.47 10.96 -0.41
CA ARG A 96 -20.03 9.61 -0.24
C ARG A 96 -21.48 9.63 0.21
N GLY A 97 -21.81 10.57 1.10
CA GLY A 97 -23.10 10.68 1.76
C GLY A 97 -23.10 9.90 3.07
N LEU A 98 -23.58 10.52 4.16
CA LEU A 98 -23.43 9.97 5.51
C LEU A 98 -24.14 8.62 5.68
N GLU A 99 -25.31 8.42 5.05
CA GLU A 99 -26.02 7.14 5.07
C GLU A 99 -25.21 6.03 4.40
N ASN A 100 -24.61 6.32 3.24
CA ASN A 100 -23.72 5.37 2.55
C ASN A 100 -22.46 5.08 3.35
N VAL A 101 -21.89 6.10 4.03
CA VAL A 101 -20.78 5.89 4.95
C VAL A 101 -21.19 4.92 6.06
N GLN A 102 -22.38 5.06 6.66
CA GLN A 102 -22.81 4.09 7.68
C GLN A 102 -23.08 2.70 7.10
N ALA A 103 -23.61 2.61 5.88
CA ALA A 103 -23.88 1.35 5.20
C ALA A 103 -22.60 0.60 4.78
N ASP A 104 -21.50 1.33 4.52
CA ASP A 104 -20.20 0.74 4.19
C ASP A 104 -19.53 0.07 5.40
N ARG A 105 -19.93 0.43 6.62
CA ARG A 105 -19.26 0.06 7.86
C ARG A 105 -19.82 -1.23 8.43
N ASP A 106 -18.92 -2.08 8.93
CA ASP A 106 -19.31 -3.30 9.63
C ASP A 106 -19.83 -2.98 11.06
N ASP A 107 -19.25 -1.98 11.74
CA ASP A 107 -19.75 -1.45 13.03
C ASP A 107 -19.92 0.09 12.99
N PRO A 108 -21.12 0.59 12.67
CA PRO A 108 -21.44 2.02 12.66
C PRO A 108 -21.31 2.72 14.01
N SER A 109 -21.28 1.97 15.13
CA SER A 109 -21.24 2.56 16.47
C SER A 109 -19.88 3.15 16.85
N GLN A 110 -18.81 2.69 16.21
CA GLN A 110 -17.46 3.20 16.47
C GLN A 110 -17.28 4.62 15.91
N PRO A 111 -16.44 5.47 16.53
CA PRO A 111 -16.09 6.76 15.97
C PRO A 111 -15.11 6.62 14.79
N LEU A 112 -15.26 7.44 13.75
CA LEU A 112 -14.34 7.49 12.60
C LEU A 112 -12.98 8.14 12.96
N VAL A 113 -12.97 9.04 13.94
CA VAL A 113 -11.75 9.66 14.47
C VAL A 113 -11.64 9.28 15.93
N THR A 114 -10.58 8.58 16.31
CA THR A 114 -10.44 8.01 17.64
C THR A 114 -9.79 8.99 18.61
N ALA A 115 -10.40 9.13 19.79
CA ALA A 115 -9.84 9.89 20.90
C ALA A 115 -8.75 9.10 21.63
N PRO A 116 -7.80 9.75 22.35
CA PRO A 116 -7.66 11.20 22.49
C PRO A 116 -6.78 11.86 21.41
N PHE A 117 -6.06 11.07 20.62
CA PHE A 117 -5.00 11.56 19.73
C PHE A 117 -5.48 11.95 18.33
N GLY A 118 -6.75 11.69 17.99
CA GLY A 118 -7.33 12.06 16.71
C GLY A 118 -6.89 11.17 15.56
N HIS A 119 -6.62 9.89 15.80
CA HIS A 119 -6.23 8.98 14.73
C HIS A 119 -7.41 8.70 13.80
N ALA A 120 -7.14 8.69 12.49
CA ALA A 120 -8.10 8.27 11.50
C ALA A 120 -8.34 6.76 11.63
N SER A 121 -9.62 6.35 11.64
CA SER A 121 -9.98 4.94 11.54
C SER A 121 -9.66 4.38 10.15
N GLN A 122 -9.62 3.06 10.01
CA GLN A 122 -9.36 2.42 8.72
C GLN A 122 -10.45 2.76 7.70
N GLU A 123 -11.69 3.01 8.13
CA GLU A 123 -12.78 3.44 7.24
C GLU A 123 -12.51 4.81 6.61
N ILE A 124 -11.90 5.75 7.33
CA ILE A 124 -11.47 7.03 6.75
C ILE A 124 -10.39 6.78 5.69
N VAL A 125 -9.39 5.96 6.01
CA VAL A 125 -8.29 5.66 5.09
C VAL A 125 -8.85 5.02 3.82
N ASN A 126 -9.69 4.01 3.95
CA ASN A 126 -10.30 3.31 2.84
C ASN A 126 -11.27 4.19 2.04
N LEU A 127 -11.99 5.12 2.69
CA LEU A 127 -12.81 6.10 1.99
C LEU A 127 -11.95 6.96 1.06
N LEU A 128 -10.79 7.42 1.52
CA LEU A 128 -9.89 8.24 0.72
C LEU A 128 -9.18 7.47 -0.41
N LEU A 129 -8.92 6.18 -0.20
CA LEU A 129 -8.22 5.33 -1.19
C LEU A 129 -9.16 4.70 -2.22
N SER A 130 -10.36 4.29 -1.80
CA SER A 130 -11.29 3.47 -2.61
C SER A 130 -12.65 4.13 -2.86
N GLY A 131 -12.97 5.20 -2.15
CA GLY A 131 -14.29 5.84 -2.17
C GLY A 131 -15.34 5.16 -1.29
N ASN A 132 -15.01 4.05 -0.62
CA ASN A 132 -15.88 3.32 0.30
C ASN A 132 -15.31 3.31 1.71
N ALA A 133 -16.16 3.50 2.73
CA ALA A 133 -15.76 3.50 4.13
C ALA A 133 -15.71 2.08 4.75
N ALA A 134 -15.12 1.12 4.03
CA ALA A 134 -14.97 -0.26 4.51
C ALA A 134 -13.95 -0.33 5.66
N ALA A 135 -14.18 -1.19 6.65
CA ALA A 135 -13.29 -1.33 7.81
C ALA A 135 -12.05 -2.17 7.54
N ASN A 136 -12.09 -3.04 6.51
CA ASN A 136 -11.05 -4.03 6.27
C ASN A 136 -10.23 -3.73 5.02
N VAL A 137 -9.02 -4.29 4.98
CA VAL A 137 -8.02 -4.07 3.93
C VAL A 137 -7.87 -5.27 2.98
N PHE A 138 -8.66 -6.34 3.14
CA PHE A 138 -8.71 -7.47 2.20
C PHE A 138 -9.61 -7.15 1.00
N ASP A 139 -9.56 -7.98 -0.05
CA ASP A 139 -10.39 -7.80 -1.24
C ASP A 139 -11.79 -8.41 -1.07
N GLY A 140 -12.82 -7.72 -1.58
CA GLY A 140 -14.18 -8.21 -1.65
C GLY A 140 -14.89 -8.26 -0.30
N LYS A 141 -15.63 -9.34 -0.05
CA LYS A 141 -16.34 -9.60 1.20
C LYS A 141 -15.92 -10.95 1.74
N MET A 142 -15.83 -11.06 3.05
CA MET A 142 -15.52 -12.31 3.73
C MET A 142 -16.78 -12.81 4.43
N ASP A 143 -17.16 -14.06 4.14
CA ASP A 143 -18.24 -14.77 4.83
C ASP A 143 -17.68 -15.37 6.13
N LEU A 144 -18.23 -14.97 7.27
CA LEU A 144 -17.89 -15.50 8.59
C LEU A 144 -18.79 -16.68 8.99
N GLY A 145 -19.70 -17.11 8.13
CA GLY A 145 -20.73 -18.09 8.39
C GLY A 145 -21.99 -17.47 9.01
N GLY A 146 -23.09 -18.23 9.01
CA GLY A 146 -24.34 -17.79 9.63
C GLY A 146 -25.00 -16.57 8.98
N GLY A 147 -24.64 -16.25 7.73
CA GLY A 147 -25.11 -15.05 7.01
C GLY A 147 -24.42 -13.76 7.42
N MET A 148 -23.33 -13.83 8.18
CA MET A 148 -22.52 -12.67 8.56
C MET A 148 -21.41 -12.43 7.55
N PHE A 149 -21.34 -11.21 7.03
CA PHE A 149 -20.29 -10.79 6.11
C PHE A 149 -19.58 -9.56 6.66
N VAL A 150 -18.27 -9.50 6.48
CA VAL A 150 -17.47 -8.30 6.70
C VAL A 150 -16.95 -7.76 5.38
N ASN A 151 -16.96 -6.43 5.23
CA ASN A 151 -16.68 -5.77 3.96
C ASN A 151 -15.20 -5.36 3.87
N GLY A 152 -14.57 -5.69 2.75
CA GLY A 152 -13.25 -5.22 2.36
C GLY A 152 -13.31 -4.27 1.17
N ILE A 153 -12.19 -4.14 0.46
CA ILE A 153 -12.04 -3.29 -0.70
C ILE A 153 -12.69 -3.95 -1.91
N SER A 154 -13.61 -3.25 -2.57
CA SER A 154 -14.40 -3.85 -3.66
C SER A 154 -13.78 -3.70 -5.05
N THR A 155 -12.88 -2.71 -5.23
CA THR A 155 -12.30 -2.41 -6.55
C THR A 155 -10.82 -2.00 -6.43
N PRO A 156 -10.00 -2.20 -7.49
CA PRO A 156 -8.63 -1.70 -7.52
C PRO A 156 -8.56 -0.18 -7.31
N VAL A 157 -7.55 0.27 -6.56
CA VAL A 157 -7.39 1.69 -6.21
C VAL A 157 -6.32 2.38 -7.05
N GLU A 158 -6.36 3.71 -7.10
CA GLU A 158 -5.32 4.49 -7.79
C GLU A 158 -4.04 4.63 -6.99
N VAL A 159 -4.16 4.76 -5.67
CA VAL A 159 -3.07 4.82 -4.69
C VAL A 159 -3.28 3.69 -3.70
N GLY A 160 -2.25 2.89 -3.47
CA GLY A 160 -2.32 1.67 -2.68
C GLY A 160 -2.17 1.91 -1.18
N PHE A 161 -2.23 0.80 -0.44
CA PHE A 161 -2.00 0.78 1.00
C PHE A 161 -1.14 -0.40 1.39
N LEU A 162 -0.18 -0.16 2.27
CA LEU A 162 0.60 -1.18 2.97
C LEU A 162 0.58 -0.86 4.46
N THR A 163 0.66 -1.88 5.31
CA THR A 163 0.68 -1.66 6.76
C THR A 163 1.65 -2.61 7.45
N LEU A 164 2.32 -2.10 8.49
CA LEU A 164 3.17 -2.91 9.35
C LEU A 164 2.36 -4.04 10.02
N LEU A 165 1.08 -3.81 10.29
CA LEU A 165 0.18 -4.80 10.88
C LEU A 165 0.07 -6.09 10.06
N GLU A 166 0.24 -6.03 8.74
CA GLU A 166 0.25 -7.22 7.90
C GLU A 166 1.52 -8.05 8.11
N SER A 167 2.70 -7.41 8.19
CA SER A 167 3.94 -8.13 8.49
C SER A 167 3.96 -8.77 9.87
N LEU A 168 3.16 -8.24 10.80
CA LEU A 168 2.94 -8.79 12.13
C LEU A 168 1.80 -9.82 12.19
N ASN A 169 1.23 -10.18 11.04
CA ASN A 169 0.12 -11.13 10.89
C ASN A 169 -1.20 -10.73 11.60
N PHE A 170 -1.40 -9.44 11.89
CA PHE A 170 -2.67 -8.94 12.45
C PHE A 170 -3.78 -8.77 11.41
N CYS A 171 -3.40 -8.58 10.13
CA CYS A 171 -4.35 -8.49 9.03
C CYS A 171 -3.72 -9.01 7.74
N LYS A 172 -4.53 -9.15 6.68
CA LYS A 172 -4.08 -9.48 5.34
C LYS A 172 -4.55 -8.41 4.38
N VAL A 173 -3.61 -7.70 3.74
CA VAL A 173 -3.93 -6.66 2.77
C VAL A 173 -4.17 -7.32 1.41
N GLY A 174 -5.29 -6.96 0.79
CA GLY A 174 -5.74 -7.46 -0.51
C GLY A 174 -4.92 -6.93 -1.68
N GLN A 175 -5.07 -7.59 -2.83
CA GLN A 175 -4.41 -7.20 -4.08
C GLN A 175 -4.88 -5.85 -4.59
N TYR A 176 -6.13 -5.46 -4.35
CA TYR A 176 -6.63 -4.17 -4.79
C TYR A 176 -5.86 -3.00 -4.17
N LEU A 177 -5.40 -3.14 -2.92
CA LEU A 177 -4.55 -2.14 -2.25
C LEU A 177 -3.05 -2.33 -2.51
N LYS A 178 -2.60 -3.57 -2.71
CA LYS A 178 -1.18 -3.89 -2.97
C LYS A 178 -0.72 -3.56 -4.39
N CYS A 179 -1.63 -3.64 -5.36
CA CYS A 179 -1.35 -3.43 -6.78
C CYS A 179 -2.16 -2.23 -7.33
N PRO A 180 -1.92 -1.01 -6.81
CA PRO A 180 -2.60 0.19 -7.27
C PRO A 180 -2.26 0.55 -8.72
N ARG A 181 -3.10 1.37 -9.35
CA ARG A 181 -2.84 1.89 -10.70
C ARG A 181 -1.50 2.62 -10.79
N TRP A 182 -1.22 3.49 -9.82
CA TRP A 182 0.04 4.22 -9.73
C TRP A 182 0.89 3.59 -8.63
N PRO A 183 2.22 3.42 -8.82
CA PRO A 183 3.10 2.81 -7.84
C PRO A 183 3.36 3.79 -6.69
N ILE A 184 2.30 4.13 -5.96
CA ILE A 184 2.25 5.02 -4.81
C ILE A 184 1.42 4.28 -3.76
N TRP A 185 1.96 4.16 -2.56
CA TRP A 185 1.32 3.50 -1.43
C TRP A 185 1.37 4.42 -0.22
N VAL A 186 0.23 4.55 0.45
CA VAL A 186 0.21 5.00 1.84
C VAL A 186 0.69 3.84 2.71
N VAL A 187 1.68 4.08 3.55
CA VAL A 187 2.22 3.07 4.48
C VAL A 187 1.81 3.44 5.89
N GLY A 188 0.96 2.61 6.50
CA GLY A 188 0.50 2.78 7.88
C GLY A 188 1.37 2.02 8.88
N SER A 189 1.77 2.71 9.95
CA SER A 189 2.23 2.09 11.21
C SER A 189 1.14 2.18 12.29
N GLU A 190 1.48 1.90 13.54
CA GLU A 190 0.54 2.02 14.66
C GLU A 190 0.05 3.46 14.89
N SER A 191 0.88 4.47 14.59
CA SER A 191 0.61 5.87 14.96
C SER A 191 0.81 6.88 13.82
N HIS A 192 1.43 6.47 12.72
CA HIS A 192 1.86 7.39 11.67
C HIS A 192 1.62 6.83 10.26
N TYR A 193 1.34 7.73 9.32
CA TYR A 193 1.21 7.40 7.90
C TYR A 193 2.33 8.07 7.11
N THR A 194 2.92 7.30 6.21
CA THR A 194 3.99 7.76 5.31
C THR A 194 3.66 7.40 3.87
N VAL A 195 4.45 7.88 2.92
CA VAL A 195 4.24 7.60 1.49
C VAL A 195 5.44 6.85 0.93
N LEU A 196 5.17 5.73 0.25
CA LEU A 196 6.16 4.97 -0.51
C LEU A 196 5.77 5.04 -1.98
N PHE A 197 6.71 5.28 -2.89
CA PHE A 197 6.41 5.33 -4.32
C PHE A 197 7.57 4.91 -5.20
N ALA A 198 7.28 4.56 -6.45
CA ALA A 198 8.26 4.39 -7.51
C ALA A 198 8.00 5.41 -8.62
N LEU A 199 9.03 5.69 -9.42
CA LEU A 199 8.90 6.55 -10.60
C LEU A 199 8.49 5.78 -11.86
N ASP A 200 8.73 4.46 -11.89
CA ASP A 200 8.37 3.59 -13.00
C ASP A 200 7.21 2.66 -12.59
N THR A 201 6.13 2.67 -13.38
CA THR A 201 4.96 1.81 -13.18
C THR A 201 5.31 0.34 -13.34
N LYS A 202 6.34 0.01 -14.13
CA LYS A 202 6.78 -1.37 -14.40
C LYS A 202 7.25 -2.12 -13.16
N VAL A 203 7.50 -1.43 -12.04
CA VAL A 203 7.79 -2.07 -10.75
C VAL A 203 6.69 -3.04 -10.31
N GLN A 204 5.47 -2.82 -10.79
CA GLN A 204 4.30 -3.62 -10.47
C GLN A 204 4.08 -4.77 -11.46
N ASP A 205 4.74 -4.75 -12.62
CA ASP A 205 4.54 -5.74 -13.68
C ASP A 205 4.95 -7.12 -13.17
N GLU A 206 4.12 -8.13 -13.46
CA GLU A 206 4.52 -9.52 -13.32
C GLU A 206 5.45 -9.89 -14.48
N ASN A 207 6.56 -10.55 -14.18
CA ASN A 207 7.39 -11.12 -15.23
C ASN A 207 6.75 -12.39 -15.80
N GLU A 208 7.20 -12.85 -16.96
CA GLU A 208 6.65 -14.04 -17.64
C GLU A 208 6.62 -15.28 -16.73
N LEU A 209 7.61 -15.43 -15.85
CA LEU A 209 7.72 -16.58 -14.95
C LEU A 209 6.72 -16.49 -13.77
N GLU A 210 6.52 -15.31 -13.20
CA GLU A 210 5.47 -15.07 -12.19
C GLU A 210 4.07 -15.28 -12.79
N SER A 211 3.85 -14.83 -14.03
CA SER A 211 2.59 -15.09 -14.74
C SER A 211 2.39 -16.59 -14.99
N ARG A 212 3.46 -17.29 -15.39
CA ARG A 212 3.46 -18.74 -15.58
C ARG A 212 3.19 -19.50 -14.29
N GLU A 213 3.83 -19.10 -13.18
CA GLU A 213 3.57 -19.63 -11.84
C GLU A 213 2.11 -19.47 -11.47
N SER A 214 1.57 -18.24 -11.58
CA SER A 214 0.17 -17.95 -11.27
C SER A 214 -0.80 -18.77 -12.13
N GLN A 215 -0.49 -19.00 -13.41
CA GLN A 215 -1.28 -19.86 -14.29
C GLN A 215 -1.29 -21.31 -13.80
N ILE A 216 -0.12 -21.87 -13.49
CA ILE A 216 0.02 -23.26 -13.03
C ILE A 216 -0.62 -23.43 -11.65
N ARG A 217 -0.42 -22.45 -10.76
CA ARG A 217 -1.01 -22.43 -9.41
C ARG A 217 -2.53 -22.40 -9.48
N ARG A 218 -3.11 -21.59 -10.36
CA ARG A 218 -4.57 -21.54 -10.55
C ARG A 218 -5.13 -22.88 -11.06
N ALA A 219 -4.46 -23.52 -12.01
CA ALA A 219 -4.85 -24.83 -12.49
C ALA A 219 -4.77 -25.88 -11.37
N PHE A 220 -3.71 -25.83 -10.55
CA PHE A 220 -3.54 -26.69 -9.39
C PHE A 220 -4.64 -26.49 -8.34
N ASP A 221 -4.88 -25.24 -7.92
CA ASP A 221 -5.92 -24.90 -6.93
C ASP A 221 -7.33 -25.22 -7.43
N ALA A 222 -7.59 -25.16 -8.74
CA ALA A 222 -8.88 -25.57 -9.32
C ALA A 222 -9.16 -27.08 -9.17
N GLN A 223 -8.12 -27.89 -8.99
CA GLN A 223 -8.22 -29.32 -8.70
C GLN A 223 -8.12 -29.63 -7.20
N ASP A 224 -7.86 -28.62 -6.35
CA ASP A 224 -7.76 -28.78 -4.89
C ASP A 224 -9.16 -28.85 -4.26
N GLN A 225 -9.60 -30.08 -3.99
CA GLN A 225 -10.86 -30.35 -3.29
C GLN A 225 -10.74 -30.22 -1.76
N SER A 226 -9.55 -30.00 -1.22
CA SER A 226 -9.29 -29.94 0.23
C SER A 226 -9.60 -28.57 0.85
N GLY A 227 -10.00 -27.58 0.04
CA GLY A 227 -10.29 -26.23 0.51
C GLY A 227 -9.04 -25.38 0.74
N GLY A 228 -7.95 -25.64 0.02
CA GLY A 228 -6.69 -24.87 0.06
C GLY A 228 -5.55 -25.55 0.83
N GLY A 229 -5.64 -26.87 1.08
CA GLY A 229 -4.60 -27.66 1.74
C GLY A 229 -3.33 -27.84 0.90
N GLY A 230 -3.33 -27.45 -0.38
CA GLY A 230 -2.13 -27.41 -1.21
C GLY A 230 -1.71 -28.76 -1.78
N PHE A 231 -2.64 -29.71 -1.89
CA PHE A 231 -2.44 -31.00 -2.54
C PHE A 231 -3.63 -31.40 -3.42
N ILE A 232 -3.37 -32.20 -4.45
CA ILE A 232 -4.37 -32.69 -5.41
C ILE A 232 -4.23 -34.20 -5.68
N SER A 233 -5.28 -34.82 -6.21
CA SER A 233 -5.21 -36.23 -6.64
C SER A 233 -4.35 -36.42 -7.89
N VAL A 234 -3.89 -37.64 -8.14
CA VAL A 234 -3.18 -38.01 -9.38
C VAL A 234 -4.04 -37.71 -10.62
N GLU A 235 -5.35 -37.91 -10.55
CA GLU A 235 -6.28 -37.58 -11.64
C GLU A 235 -6.31 -36.07 -11.91
N GLY A 236 -6.45 -35.25 -10.86
CA GLY A 236 -6.40 -33.80 -10.96
C GLY A 236 -5.05 -33.32 -11.52
N PHE A 237 -3.96 -33.97 -11.14
CA PHE A 237 -2.63 -33.62 -11.64
C PHE A 237 -2.47 -33.78 -13.16
N HIS A 238 -2.99 -34.87 -13.74
CA HIS A 238 -2.98 -35.03 -15.19
C HIS A 238 -3.77 -33.92 -15.91
N GLN A 239 -4.86 -33.46 -15.31
CA GLN A 239 -5.62 -32.33 -15.83
C GLN A 239 -4.81 -31.03 -15.77
N VAL A 240 -4.09 -30.77 -14.66
CA VAL A 240 -3.18 -29.62 -14.53
C VAL A 240 -2.11 -29.64 -15.63
N LEU A 241 -1.43 -30.77 -15.86
CA LEU A 241 -0.40 -30.88 -16.89
C LEU A 241 -0.94 -30.58 -18.28
N LYS A 242 -2.13 -31.07 -18.59
CA LYS A 242 -2.81 -30.84 -19.87
C LYS A 242 -3.21 -29.38 -20.05
N GLU A 243 -3.83 -28.77 -19.05
CA GLU A 243 -4.29 -27.37 -19.09
C GLU A 243 -3.13 -26.38 -19.19
N THR A 244 -2.02 -26.71 -18.53
CA THR A 244 -0.83 -25.85 -18.50
C THR A 244 0.16 -26.16 -19.62
N ASN A 245 -0.09 -27.18 -20.45
CA ASN A 245 0.80 -27.63 -21.51
C ASN A 245 2.22 -27.97 -20.99
N ILE A 246 2.28 -28.75 -19.91
CA ILE A 246 3.52 -29.23 -19.28
C ILE A 246 3.73 -30.68 -19.69
N ASN A 247 4.91 -30.98 -20.22
CA ASN A 247 5.29 -32.32 -20.62
C ASN A 247 6.38 -32.86 -19.69
N LEU A 248 5.97 -33.68 -18.71
CA LEU A 248 6.90 -34.27 -17.75
C LEU A 248 7.52 -35.57 -18.29
N PRO A 249 8.85 -35.76 -18.15
CA PRO A 249 9.48 -37.06 -18.35
C PRO A 249 8.88 -38.13 -17.44
N SER A 250 8.78 -39.37 -17.93
CA SER A 250 8.14 -40.49 -17.21
C SER A 250 8.70 -40.70 -15.80
N GLU A 251 10.01 -40.56 -15.60
CA GLU A 251 10.65 -40.68 -14.30
C GLU A 251 10.12 -39.65 -13.28
N LYS A 252 9.99 -38.38 -13.68
CA LYS A 252 9.48 -37.33 -12.79
C LYS A 252 7.98 -37.48 -12.52
N LEU A 253 7.24 -37.96 -13.51
CA LEU A 253 5.81 -38.23 -13.39
C LEU A 253 5.54 -39.38 -12.40
N GLU A 254 6.27 -40.49 -12.53
CA GLU A 254 6.17 -41.64 -11.62
C GLU A 254 6.58 -41.27 -10.20
N HIS A 255 7.63 -40.46 -10.04
CA HIS A 255 8.06 -39.96 -8.74
C HIS A 255 6.97 -39.14 -8.03
N LEU A 256 6.38 -38.15 -8.72
CA LEU A 256 5.32 -37.31 -8.14
C LEU A 256 4.06 -38.14 -7.84
N CYS A 257 3.69 -39.07 -8.71
CA CYS A 257 2.48 -39.88 -8.52
C CYS A 257 2.63 -41.01 -7.48
N GLY A 258 3.86 -41.34 -7.05
CA GLY A 258 4.15 -42.50 -6.22
C GLY A 258 3.49 -42.48 -4.82
N THR A 259 3.22 -41.29 -4.28
CA THR A 259 2.57 -41.10 -2.97
C THR A 259 1.03 -41.14 -3.05
N GLY A 260 0.45 -41.13 -4.25
CA GLY A 260 -1.00 -41.12 -4.48
C GLY A 260 -1.66 -39.73 -4.41
N PHE A 261 -0.91 -38.69 -4.06
CA PHE A 261 -1.36 -37.30 -4.08
C PHE A 261 -0.17 -36.37 -4.38
N ILE A 262 -0.43 -35.23 -5.00
CA ILE A 262 0.61 -34.30 -5.43
C ILE A 262 0.59 -33.09 -4.52
N VAL A 263 1.73 -32.74 -3.95
CA VAL A 263 1.90 -31.53 -3.14
C VAL A 263 2.45 -30.39 -4.01
N TRP A 264 1.91 -29.18 -3.85
CA TRP A 264 2.33 -28.01 -4.64
C TRP A 264 3.84 -27.77 -4.59
N SER A 265 4.45 -27.83 -3.41
CA SER A 265 5.88 -27.56 -3.23
C SER A 265 6.74 -28.53 -4.02
N GLU A 266 6.43 -29.83 -4.00
CA GLU A 266 7.18 -30.86 -4.72
C GLU A 266 7.01 -30.72 -6.24
N PHE A 267 5.78 -30.50 -6.70
CA PHE A 267 5.52 -30.27 -8.12
C PHE A 267 6.25 -29.02 -8.62
N TRP A 268 6.22 -27.94 -7.84
CA TRP A 268 6.89 -26.71 -8.20
C TRP A 268 8.42 -26.89 -8.28
N GLN A 269 9.04 -27.62 -7.35
CA GLN A 269 10.46 -27.98 -7.44
C GLN A 269 10.79 -28.72 -8.75
N VAL A 270 9.95 -29.67 -9.15
CA VAL A 270 10.13 -30.39 -10.43
C VAL A 270 10.10 -29.44 -11.63
N LEU A 271 9.25 -28.42 -11.61
CA LEU A 271 9.12 -27.42 -12.68
C LEU A 271 10.31 -26.47 -12.76
N LEU A 272 10.94 -26.17 -11.63
CA LEU A 272 12.19 -25.37 -11.58
C LEU A 272 13.35 -26.07 -12.27
N ASP A 273 13.33 -27.39 -12.35
CA ASP A 273 14.33 -28.18 -13.07
C ASP A 273 13.91 -28.60 -14.48
N LEU A 274 12.68 -28.25 -14.89
CA LEU A 274 12.13 -28.62 -16.20
C LEU A 274 12.37 -27.51 -17.23
N ASP A 275 12.87 -27.90 -18.41
CA ASP A 275 13.14 -26.98 -19.51
C ASP A 275 11.89 -26.24 -19.98
N LYS A 276 12.03 -24.97 -20.41
CA LYS A 276 10.93 -24.15 -20.92
C LYS A 276 10.24 -24.76 -22.15
N SER A 277 10.99 -25.48 -23.00
CA SER A 277 10.44 -26.19 -24.16
C SER A 277 9.46 -27.30 -23.78
N LEU A 278 9.56 -27.83 -22.55
CA LEU A 278 8.67 -28.83 -21.98
C LEU A 278 7.58 -28.19 -21.08
N GLY A 279 7.47 -26.86 -21.08
CA GLY A 279 6.51 -26.11 -20.27
C GLY A 279 6.97 -25.84 -18.83
N GLY A 280 8.23 -26.14 -18.50
CA GLY A 280 8.85 -25.85 -17.21
C GLY A 280 9.33 -24.41 -17.05
N VAL A 281 9.93 -24.11 -15.91
CA VAL A 281 10.38 -22.75 -15.53
C VAL A 281 11.87 -22.70 -15.20
N LYS A 282 12.66 -23.67 -15.69
CA LYS A 282 14.10 -23.71 -15.45
C LYS A 282 14.80 -22.44 -15.89
N ASP A 283 15.53 -21.87 -14.94
CA ASP A 283 16.40 -20.72 -15.15
C ASP A 283 17.86 -21.14 -15.01
N SER A 284 18.53 -21.33 -16.15
CA SER A 284 19.96 -21.65 -16.20
C SER A 284 20.86 -20.49 -15.75
N THR A 285 20.35 -19.27 -15.57
CA THR A 285 21.14 -18.09 -15.19
C THR A 285 21.04 -17.74 -13.70
N GLY A 286 20.04 -18.25 -12.98
CA GLY A 286 19.74 -17.87 -11.59
C GLY A 286 19.35 -16.39 -11.40
N LEU A 287 19.20 -15.64 -12.48
CA LEU A 287 18.90 -14.20 -12.49
C LEU A 287 17.54 -13.91 -13.11
N MET A 288 16.89 -14.87 -13.78
CA MET A 288 15.59 -14.66 -14.39
C MET A 288 14.53 -14.47 -13.30
N GLY A 289 13.80 -13.36 -13.41
CA GLY A 289 12.76 -12.99 -12.45
C GLY A 289 13.27 -12.18 -11.27
N LYS A 290 14.60 -11.96 -11.12
CA LYS A 290 15.13 -11.00 -10.15
C LYS A 290 14.70 -9.60 -10.57
N LYS A 291 13.95 -8.91 -9.69
CA LYS A 291 13.57 -7.51 -9.91
C LYS A 291 14.51 -6.62 -9.12
N VAL A 292 15.03 -5.60 -9.79
CA VAL A 292 15.82 -4.55 -9.13
C VAL A 292 15.27 -3.21 -9.55
N PHE A 293 14.86 -2.40 -8.58
CA PHE A 293 14.21 -1.13 -8.81
C PHE A 293 14.44 -0.19 -7.62
N ASP A 294 14.11 1.08 -7.82
CA ASP A 294 14.23 2.11 -6.79
C ASP A 294 12.84 2.47 -6.26
N LEU A 295 12.70 2.50 -4.94
CA LEU A 295 11.56 3.09 -4.24
C LEU A 295 11.99 4.37 -3.53
N TYR A 296 11.03 5.23 -3.27
CA TYR A 296 11.20 6.50 -2.59
C TYR A 296 10.21 6.56 -1.44
N HIS A 297 10.71 6.86 -0.25
CA HIS A 297 9.92 6.93 0.97
C HIS A 297 9.92 8.36 1.50
N PHE A 298 8.74 8.95 1.62
CA PHE A 298 8.50 10.24 2.24
C PHE A 298 7.85 10.03 3.61
N ASN A 299 8.58 10.36 4.68
CA ASN A 299 8.10 10.08 6.04
C ASN A 299 7.12 11.12 6.58
N GLY A 300 6.98 12.31 5.96
CA GLY A 300 6.03 13.34 6.41
C GLY A 300 6.24 13.87 7.84
N ILE A 301 7.33 13.51 8.53
CA ILE A 301 7.57 13.92 9.92
C ILE A 301 8.14 15.34 9.93
N ALA A 302 7.28 16.34 10.16
CA ALA A 302 7.71 17.69 10.49
C ALA A 302 7.69 17.87 12.02
N LYS A 303 8.72 17.43 12.75
CA LYS A 303 8.88 17.89 14.14
C LYS A 303 9.68 19.19 14.19
N SER A 304 8.94 20.28 14.33
CA SER A 304 9.27 21.36 15.27
C SER A 304 8.07 22.30 15.37
N ILE A 305 7.43 22.44 16.55
CA ILE A 305 7.02 23.68 17.26
C ILE A 305 6.70 23.22 18.70
N VAL A 306 7.40 23.65 19.77
CA VAL A 306 7.26 24.96 20.43
C VAL A 306 8.61 25.54 20.86
N ASN A 307 8.93 26.70 20.26
CA ASN A 307 9.61 27.78 20.96
C ASN A 307 8.68 28.30 22.06
N GLY A 308 9.09 28.09 23.31
CA GLY A 308 8.44 28.68 24.47
C GLY A 308 9.51 29.09 25.46
N SER A 309 10.37 30.03 25.07
CA SER A 309 11.25 30.79 25.98
C SER A 309 11.78 30.02 27.21
N GLN A 310 12.50 28.92 26.98
CA GLN A 310 13.32 28.27 28.01
C GLN A 310 14.60 27.72 27.37
N ALA A 311 15.45 28.66 26.95
CA ALA A 311 16.87 28.42 26.78
C ALA A 311 17.53 28.36 28.17
N LEU A 312 17.30 27.29 28.93
CA LEU A 312 18.09 26.99 30.12
C LEU A 312 18.21 25.47 30.27
N SER A 313 19.30 24.94 29.69
CA SER A 313 19.95 23.63 29.92
C SER A 313 19.95 22.65 28.73
N GLY A 314 21.05 22.64 27.99
CA GLY A 314 21.90 21.44 27.82
C GLY A 314 21.43 20.23 27.00
N THR A 315 20.23 20.18 26.42
CA THR A 315 19.82 19.05 25.56
C THR A 315 19.08 19.55 24.32
N GLU A 316 19.82 19.73 23.22
CA GLU A 316 19.22 19.98 21.90
C GLU A 316 18.36 18.78 21.49
N ASN A 317 17.04 18.93 21.51
CA ASN A 317 16.16 17.96 20.86
C ASN A 317 16.38 18.02 19.34
N PRO A 318 16.68 16.91 18.65
CA PRO A 318 16.97 16.93 17.23
C PRO A 318 15.76 17.39 16.42
N ILE A 319 15.95 18.42 15.60
CA ILE A 319 14.95 18.92 14.65
C ILE A 319 14.68 17.79 13.63
N GLN A 320 13.53 17.10 13.71
CA GLN A 320 13.14 16.11 12.70
C GLN A 320 12.42 16.84 11.57
N ARG A 321 13.06 16.96 10.40
CA ARG A 321 12.42 17.46 9.18
C ARG A 321 11.85 16.30 8.37
N PRO A 322 10.83 16.52 7.51
CA PRO A 322 10.38 15.50 6.59
C PRO A 322 11.53 15.08 5.70
N ARG A 323 11.64 13.77 5.44
CA ARG A 323 12.73 13.17 4.68
C ARG A 323 12.19 12.40 3.51
N LEU A 324 12.94 12.45 2.42
CA LEU A 324 12.76 11.60 1.25
C LEU A 324 13.97 10.67 1.17
N THR A 325 13.75 9.38 1.44
CA THR A 325 14.79 8.35 1.39
C THR A 325 14.62 7.51 0.12
N LYS A 326 15.70 7.34 -0.64
CA LYS A 326 15.73 6.43 -1.79
C LYS A 326 16.16 5.03 -1.30
N LEU A 327 15.37 4.02 -1.62
CA LEU A 327 15.66 2.62 -1.35
C LEU A 327 15.94 1.87 -2.65
N ARG A 328 17.09 1.22 -2.74
CA ARG A 328 17.38 0.23 -3.78
C ARG A 328 16.78 -1.10 -3.34
N VAL A 329 15.79 -1.59 -4.07
CA VAL A 329 15.08 -2.84 -3.75
C VAL A 329 15.51 -3.93 -4.73
N SER A 330 15.88 -5.09 -4.20
CA SER A 330 16.15 -6.30 -4.95
C SER A 330 15.20 -7.40 -4.47
N VAL A 331 14.38 -7.91 -5.37
CA VAL A 331 13.44 -9.00 -5.11
C VAL A 331 13.96 -10.25 -5.80
N PRO A 332 14.34 -11.30 -5.05
CA PRO A 332 14.70 -12.56 -5.67
C PRO A 332 13.45 -13.19 -6.31
N PRO A 333 13.63 -14.08 -7.30
CA PRO A 333 12.52 -14.87 -7.82
C PRO A 333 11.76 -15.60 -6.69
N ARG A 334 10.42 -15.68 -6.76
CA ARG A 334 9.58 -16.26 -5.68
C ARG A 334 10.02 -17.68 -5.29
N TRP A 335 10.52 -18.41 -6.28
CA TRP A 335 10.90 -19.82 -6.23
C TRP A 335 12.37 -20.09 -5.91
N THR A 336 13.17 -19.06 -5.62
CA THR A 336 14.58 -19.27 -5.23
C THR A 336 14.62 -20.15 -3.97
N PRO A 337 15.32 -21.29 -3.91
CA PRO A 337 15.38 -22.08 -2.68
C PRO A 337 16.02 -21.26 -1.54
N GLU A 338 15.60 -21.49 -0.29
CA GLU A 338 16.13 -20.73 0.87
C GLU A 338 17.65 -20.92 1.04
N GLU A 339 18.17 -22.09 0.67
CA GLU A 339 19.59 -22.47 0.75
C GLU A 339 20.49 -21.58 -0.13
N PHE A 340 20.03 -21.17 -1.32
CA PHE A 340 20.78 -20.28 -2.21
C PHE A 340 20.81 -18.82 -1.76
N MET A 341 20.08 -18.45 -0.69
CA MET A 341 20.15 -17.11 -0.10
C MET A 341 21.25 -17.00 0.96
N ALA A 342 21.59 -18.11 1.64
CA ALA A 342 22.59 -18.11 2.71
C ALA A 342 24.02 -17.90 2.17
N ASP A 343 24.27 -18.21 0.90
CA ASP A 343 25.56 -18.04 0.24
C ASP A 343 25.91 -16.59 -0.15
N ALA A 344 24.99 -15.63 0.04
CA ALA A 344 25.36 -14.22 0.03
C ALA A 344 26.13 -13.80 1.31
N SER A 345 26.14 -14.66 2.33
CA SER A 345 26.94 -14.56 3.55
C SER A 345 27.90 -15.75 3.69
N GLY A 346 28.71 -16.01 2.66
CA GLY A 346 29.74 -17.05 2.70
C GLY A 346 30.93 -16.70 3.64
N PRO A 347 31.56 -17.69 4.28
CA PRO A 347 32.66 -17.48 5.23
C PRO A 347 33.95 -17.06 4.53
N SER A 348 34.76 -16.27 5.24
CA SER A 348 36.06 -15.77 4.80
C SER A 348 37.08 -16.90 4.57
N GLY A 349 37.54 -17.06 3.32
CA GLY A 349 38.69 -17.87 2.88
C GLY A 349 38.37 -18.51 1.52
N GLU A 350 39.13 -18.40 0.43
CA GLU A 350 40.53 -18.09 0.17
C GLU A 350 40.68 -17.21 -1.09
N LYS A 351 41.83 -16.55 -1.22
CA LYS A 351 42.16 -15.65 -2.34
C LYS A 351 42.31 -16.43 -3.66
N GLN A 352 41.44 -16.14 -4.62
CA GLN A 352 41.76 -16.26 -6.05
C GLN A 352 41.39 -14.97 -6.78
N ASN A 353 42.36 -14.44 -7.52
CA ASN A 353 42.28 -13.21 -8.30
C ASN A 353 41.32 -13.41 -9.48
N SER A 354 40.14 -12.80 -9.40
CA SER A 354 39.29 -12.54 -10.57
C SER A 354 38.49 -11.27 -10.33
N VAL A 355 38.69 -10.28 -11.22
CA VAL A 355 37.87 -9.10 -11.56
C VAL A 355 36.94 -8.59 -10.43
N GLU A 356 37.19 -7.37 -9.94
CA GLU A 356 36.31 -6.63 -9.03
C GLU A 356 34.89 -6.47 -9.60
N VAL A 357 34.06 -7.48 -9.38
CA VAL A 357 32.62 -7.34 -9.35
C VAL A 357 32.32 -6.81 -7.96
N SER A 358 31.86 -5.56 -7.88
CA SER A 358 31.42 -4.91 -6.65
C SER A 358 30.59 -5.87 -5.80
N LYS A 359 31.08 -6.24 -4.62
CA LYS A 359 30.33 -7.08 -3.67
C LYS A 359 28.97 -6.42 -3.41
N PRO A 360 27.85 -7.16 -3.47
CA PRO A 360 26.55 -6.58 -3.13
C PRO A 360 26.59 -6.08 -1.68
N GLU A 361 26.13 -4.85 -1.46
CA GLU A 361 26.07 -4.26 -0.12
C GLU A 361 25.20 -5.13 0.81
N PRO A 362 25.59 -5.24 2.10
CA PRO A 362 24.85 -6.07 3.05
C PRO A 362 23.42 -5.55 3.19
N PRO A 363 22.42 -6.46 3.23
CA PRO A 363 21.02 -6.08 3.32
C PRO A 363 20.76 -5.24 4.58
N GLN A 364 20.12 -4.09 4.41
CA GLN A 364 19.72 -3.23 5.53
C GLN A 364 18.27 -3.54 5.95
N HIS A 365 17.95 -3.33 7.23
CA HIS A 365 16.62 -3.59 7.79
C HIS A 365 16.06 -2.38 8.54
N ALA A 366 14.77 -2.13 8.33
CA ALA A 366 13.94 -1.16 9.03
C ALA A 366 12.47 -1.63 8.93
N PRO A 367 11.55 -1.19 9.81
CA PRO A 367 10.14 -1.62 9.76
C PRO A 367 9.44 -1.38 8.42
N LEU A 368 9.87 -0.36 7.65
CA LEU A 368 9.39 -0.14 6.28
C LEU A 368 9.69 -1.32 5.35
N VAL A 369 10.84 -1.98 5.53
CA VAL A 369 11.25 -3.15 4.73
C VAL A 369 10.28 -4.31 4.93
N ASP A 370 9.74 -4.47 6.14
CA ASP A 370 8.75 -5.50 6.43
C ASP A 370 7.42 -5.23 5.71
N CYS A 371 7.01 -3.96 5.62
CA CYS A 371 5.88 -3.54 4.77
C CYS A 371 6.15 -3.82 3.28
N ILE A 372 7.35 -3.49 2.78
CA ILE A 372 7.74 -3.76 1.38
C ILE A 372 7.66 -5.27 1.09
N ARG A 373 8.06 -6.11 2.05
CA ARG A 373 8.03 -7.57 1.91
C ARG A 373 6.62 -8.15 1.79
N THR A 374 5.59 -7.47 2.31
CA THR A 374 4.21 -7.94 2.12
C THR A 374 3.71 -7.77 0.68
N ARG A 375 4.32 -6.86 -0.10
CA ARG A 375 4.07 -6.67 -1.54
C ARG A 375 5.05 -7.44 -2.42
N TRP A 376 6.33 -7.37 -2.10
CA TRP A 376 7.41 -8.03 -2.81
C TRP A 376 8.10 -9.01 -1.86
N ASN A 377 7.61 -10.24 -1.84
CA ASN A 377 8.09 -11.25 -0.92
C ASN A 377 9.62 -11.41 -1.03
N ARG A 378 10.30 -11.54 0.12
CA ARG A 378 11.76 -11.68 0.23
C ARG A 378 12.56 -10.49 -0.33
N ALA A 379 11.95 -9.32 -0.50
CA ALA A 379 12.67 -8.12 -0.87
C ALA A 379 13.81 -7.81 0.10
N VAL A 380 14.96 -7.44 -0.49
CA VAL A 380 16.13 -6.88 0.16
C VAL A 380 16.20 -5.40 -0.19
N CYS A 381 16.40 -4.53 0.80
CA CYS A 381 16.47 -3.09 0.62
C CYS A 381 17.82 -2.56 1.09
N ASN A 382 18.37 -1.61 0.35
CA ASN A 382 19.55 -0.84 0.72
C ASN A 382 19.25 0.66 0.53
N TRP A 383 19.82 1.51 1.37
CA TRP A 383 19.71 2.97 1.26
C TRP A 383 20.99 3.63 1.75
N GLU A 384 21.16 4.90 1.39
CA GLU A 384 22.26 5.73 1.88
C GLU A 384 21.74 6.69 2.96
N GLY A 385 22.53 6.89 4.01
CA GLY A 385 22.21 7.79 5.11
C GLY A 385 21.28 7.18 6.16
N ASP A 386 20.42 8.02 6.74
CA ASP A 386 19.56 7.62 7.86
C ASP A 386 18.47 6.63 7.44
N ALA A 387 18.16 5.68 8.34
CA ALA A 387 17.13 4.68 8.12
C ALA A 387 15.75 5.31 7.85
N PRO A 388 14.95 4.75 6.91
CA PRO A 388 13.59 5.20 6.68
C PRO A 388 12.72 4.89 7.92
N SER A 389 12.08 5.94 8.48
CA SER A 389 11.20 5.79 9.65
C SER A 389 9.73 5.88 9.26
N ILE A 390 8.97 4.86 9.67
CA ILE A 390 7.50 4.86 9.63
C ILE A 390 6.88 5.04 11.02
N VAL A 391 7.71 5.29 12.04
CA VAL A 391 7.33 5.49 13.44
C VAL A 391 7.73 6.89 13.89
#